data_AF-A0A6I4YMY2-F1
#
_entry.id   AF-A0A6I4YMY2-F1
#
_cell.length_a   1.000
_cell.length_b   1.000
_cell.length_c   1.000
_cell.angle_alpha   90.00
_cell.angle_beta   90.00
_cell.angle_gamma   90.00
#
_symmetry.space_group_name_H-M   'P 1'
#
loop_
_entity.id
_entity.type
_entity.pdbx_description
1 polymer ?
#
loop_
_entity_poly.entity_id
_entity_poly.type
_entity_poly.pdbx_seq_one_letter_code
_entity_poly.pdbx_strand_id
1 'polypeptide(L)'
;MKRLSPLLFLYVLFIGLTPQAQAQTATAYFHSTLFDEIFLNDEATSIPHMTDDGRAGTIIHTWRENGNAWGYHVYMVTATSDKTEAHISPISLVEIDGKDKLTASPHTGDDALSTAVFARGTKQGETTSHLYLITVRRPMLDSVPDPSPTTVRIYRLIHSSPKKAGHATLDRFVLQESINAGNSSNTQAVLKDIVGLTPYEDIFPYAYRLHHP
;
A
#
# COMPACT_ATOMS: atom_id res chain seq x y z
N MET A 1 -58.23 20.24 62.44
CA MET A 1 -57.94 18.96 61.76
C MET A 1 -57.14 19.24 60.49
N LYS A 2 -56.16 18.37 60.21
CA LYS A 2 -55.33 18.20 59.00
C LYS A 2 -54.08 19.10 58.81
N ARG A 3 -52.94 18.45 59.10
CA ARG A 3 -51.58 18.71 58.60
C ARG A 3 -51.47 18.40 57.10
N LEU A 4 -50.46 18.97 56.43
CA LEU A 4 -49.59 18.42 55.35
C LEU A 4 -48.79 19.60 54.76
N SER A 5 -47.53 19.82 55.14
CA SER A 5 -46.26 19.25 54.63
C SER A 5 -45.62 20.10 53.51
N PRO A 6 -44.30 20.43 53.60
CA PRO A 6 -43.57 21.20 52.60
C PRO A 6 -43.03 20.26 51.51
N LEU A 7 -43.18 20.62 50.24
CA LEU A 7 -42.51 19.92 49.14
C LEU A 7 -41.42 20.83 48.55
N LEU A 8 -40.21 20.53 48.98
CA LEU A 8 -38.94 20.95 48.41
C LEU A 8 -38.83 20.32 47.00
N PHE A 9 -38.79 21.11 45.93
CA PHE A 9 -38.42 20.61 44.60
C PHE A 9 -36.93 20.83 44.38
N LEU A 10 -36.16 19.77 44.57
CA LEU A 10 -34.75 19.66 44.22
C LEU A 10 -34.66 19.35 42.72
N TYR A 11 -34.31 20.33 41.89
CA TYR A 11 -33.93 20.07 40.50
C TYR A 11 -32.49 19.53 40.47
N VAL A 12 -32.34 18.21 40.34
CA VAL A 12 -31.05 17.59 40.02
C VAL A 12 -30.85 17.69 38.51
N LEU A 13 -29.95 18.59 38.11
CA LEU A 13 -29.46 18.71 36.74
C LEU A 13 -28.52 17.52 36.45
N PHE A 14 -29.05 16.46 35.84
CA PHE A 14 -28.22 15.42 35.24
C PHE A 14 -27.58 15.98 33.97
N ILE A 15 -26.36 16.49 34.10
CA ILE A 15 -25.48 16.72 32.95
C ILE A 15 -25.16 15.33 32.39
N GLY A 16 -25.83 14.99 31.29
CA GLY A 16 -25.50 13.83 30.48
C GLY A 16 -24.08 13.98 29.96
N LEU A 17 -23.12 13.34 30.63
CA LEU A 17 -21.81 13.03 30.07
C LEU A 17 -22.05 12.04 28.93
N THR A 18 -22.28 12.54 27.72
CA THR A 18 -22.09 11.73 26.52
C THR A 18 -20.63 11.32 26.49
N PRO A 19 -20.28 10.02 26.44
CA PRO A 19 -18.93 9.62 26.13
C PRO A 19 -18.65 10.12 24.71
N GLN A 20 -17.92 11.23 24.62
CA GLN A 20 -17.32 11.69 23.38
C GLN A 20 -16.33 10.61 23.00
N ALA A 21 -16.77 9.68 22.14
CA ALA A 21 -15.91 8.70 21.52
C ALA A 21 -14.75 9.48 20.91
N GLN A 22 -13.58 9.35 21.52
CA GLN A 22 -12.34 9.85 20.97
C GLN A 22 -12.15 9.10 19.67
N ALA A 23 -12.54 9.71 18.55
CA ALA A 23 -11.91 9.46 17.26
C ALA A 23 -10.47 9.95 17.45
N GLN A 24 -9.66 9.11 18.08
CA GLN A 24 -8.29 9.39 18.44
C GLN A 24 -7.51 9.32 17.13
N THR A 25 -7.34 10.50 16.55
CA THR A 25 -6.40 10.90 15.50
C THR A 25 -5.30 9.87 15.26
N ALA A 26 -5.56 8.89 14.40
CA ALA A 26 -4.58 7.92 13.92
C ALA A 26 -3.69 8.51 12.81
N THR A 27 -3.49 9.84 12.81
CA THR A 27 -2.90 10.59 11.69
C THR A 27 -1.47 11.07 11.97
N ALA A 28 -0.89 10.76 13.14
CA ALA A 28 0.34 11.41 13.57
C ALA A 28 1.63 10.56 13.48
N TYR A 29 1.58 9.27 13.17
CA TYR A 29 2.75 8.40 13.40
C TYR A 29 3.66 8.10 12.20
N PHE A 30 3.27 8.39 10.94
CA PHE A 30 4.12 8.06 9.77
C PHE A 30 4.74 9.23 8.99
N HIS A 31 4.76 10.45 9.54
CA HIS A 31 5.34 11.62 8.84
C HIS A 31 6.88 11.64 8.78
N SER A 32 7.59 10.59 9.23
CA SER A 32 9.06 10.59 9.20
C SER A 32 9.67 10.06 7.91
N THR A 33 8.93 9.40 7.01
CA THR A 33 9.50 8.98 5.71
C THR A 33 8.96 9.85 4.60
N LEU A 34 9.87 10.51 3.88
CA LEU A 34 9.54 11.25 2.66
C LEU A 34 9.62 10.29 1.48
N PHE A 35 8.53 10.17 0.74
CA PHE A 35 8.44 9.31 -0.43
C PHE A 35 8.48 10.11 -1.72
N ASP A 36 9.22 9.59 -2.69
CA ASP A 36 9.24 10.02 -4.08
C ASP A 36 8.80 8.85 -4.96
N GLU A 37 7.72 9.01 -5.71
CA GLU A 37 7.13 7.91 -6.49
C GLU A 37 8.04 7.51 -7.65
N ILE A 38 8.13 6.20 -7.89
CA ILE A 38 8.78 5.66 -9.07
C ILE A 38 7.68 5.33 -10.08
N PHE A 39 7.60 6.16 -11.12
CA PHE A 39 6.70 5.93 -12.24
C PHE A 39 7.18 4.77 -13.10
N LEU A 40 6.31 3.77 -13.30
CA LEU A 40 6.58 2.62 -14.14
C LEU A 40 5.99 2.88 -15.53
N ASN A 41 6.75 3.55 -16.40
CA ASN A 41 6.26 3.98 -17.71
C ASN A 41 6.37 2.89 -18.80
N ASP A 42 7.14 1.84 -18.52
CA ASP A 42 7.40 0.72 -19.41
C ASP A 42 7.13 -0.60 -18.69
N GLU A 43 6.75 -1.65 -19.44
CA GLU A 43 6.50 -3.00 -18.89
C GLU A 43 7.63 -3.50 -17.97
N ALA A 44 8.86 -3.07 -18.23
CA ALA A 44 10.01 -3.32 -17.38
C ALA A 44 10.79 -2.01 -17.14
N THR A 45 10.78 -1.54 -15.89
CA THR A 45 11.49 -0.32 -15.47
C THR A 45 12.75 -0.69 -14.69
N SER A 46 13.91 -0.26 -15.18
CA SER A 46 15.19 -0.46 -14.48
C SER A 46 15.35 0.51 -13.33
N ILE A 47 15.69 -0.02 -12.16
CA ILE A 47 15.88 0.74 -10.92
C ILE A 47 17.38 0.69 -10.56
N PRO A 48 18.14 1.79 -10.78
CA PRO A 48 19.54 1.84 -10.35
C PRO A 48 19.61 1.86 -8.82
N HIS A 49 20.63 1.22 -8.23
CA HIS A 49 20.81 1.17 -6.76
C HIS A 49 19.52 0.77 -6.03
N MET A 50 18.87 -0.29 -6.51
CA MET A 50 17.59 -0.78 -6.01
C MET A 50 17.72 -1.33 -4.59
N THR A 51 18.78 -2.09 -4.35
CA THR A 51 19.08 -2.76 -3.08
C THR A 51 20.01 -1.92 -2.20
N ASP A 52 20.03 -2.20 -0.90
CA ASP A 52 20.87 -1.49 0.09
C ASP A 52 22.38 -1.64 -0.16
N ASP A 53 22.80 -2.70 -0.85
CA ASP A 53 24.19 -2.93 -1.28
C ASP A 53 24.51 -2.30 -2.65
N GLY A 54 23.57 -1.53 -3.23
CA GLY A 54 23.79 -0.72 -4.42
C GLY A 54 23.56 -1.43 -5.76
N ARG A 55 23.13 -2.70 -5.77
CA ARG A 55 22.81 -3.43 -7.00
C ARG A 55 21.58 -2.84 -7.69
N ALA A 56 21.58 -2.88 -9.02
CA ALA A 56 20.41 -2.52 -9.81
C ALA A 56 19.39 -3.66 -9.82
N GLY A 57 18.14 -3.31 -10.12
CA GLY A 57 17.08 -4.28 -10.37
C GLY A 57 16.09 -3.79 -11.41
N THR A 58 15.04 -4.57 -11.61
CA THR A 58 13.97 -4.27 -12.56
C THR A 58 12.64 -4.52 -11.90
N ILE A 59 11.72 -3.58 -12.06
CA ILE A 59 10.32 -3.76 -11.73
C ILE A 59 9.58 -4.02 -13.02
N ILE A 60 9.03 -5.22 -13.14
CA ILE A 60 8.17 -5.62 -14.25
C ILE A 60 6.74 -5.37 -13.81
N HIS A 61 5.97 -4.66 -14.63
CA HIS A 61 4.55 -4.46 -14.44
C HIS A 61 3.81 -4.72 -15.75
N THR A 62 2.66 -5.38 -15.66
CA THR A 62 1.84 -5.66 -16.83
C THR A 62 0.38 -5.69 -16.45
N TRP A 63 -0.49 -5.35 -17.41
CA TRP A 63 -1.94 -5.44 -17.25
C TRP A 63 -2.44 -6.82 -17.66
N ARG A 64 -3.23 -7.44 -16.81
CA ARG A 64 -3.97 -8.66 -17.13
C ARG A 64 -5.44 -8.37 -17.28
N GLU A 65 -5.93 -8.51 -18.51
CA GLU A 65 -7.36 -8.58 -18.80
C GLU A 65 -7.95 -9.86 -18.20
N ASN A 66 -9.16 -9.76 -17.66
CA ASN A 66 -9.88 -10.91 -17.09
C ASN A 66 -11.12 -11.32 -17.92
N GLY A 67 -11.33 -10.70 -19.08
CA GLY A 67 -12.47 -10.95 -19.97
C GLY A 67 -13.74 -10.15 -19.66
N ASN A 68 -13.70 -9.19 -18.74
CA ASN A 68 -14.77 -8.21 -18.53
C ASN A 68 -14.18 -6.77 -18.50
N ALA A 69 -14.96 -5.76 -18.10
CA ALA A 69 -14.52 -4.36 -18.02
C ALA A 69 -13.42 -4.09 -16.96
N TRP A 70 -12.87 -5.14 -16.35
CA TRP A 70 -11.91 -5.09 -15.26
C TRP A 70 -10.63 -5.85 -15.64
N GLY A 71 -9.56 -5.49 -14.96
CA GLY A 71 -8.31 -6.26 -15.01
C GLY A 71 -7.52 -5.99 -13.75
N TYR A 72 -6.26 -6.36 -13.78
CA TYR A 72 -5.35 -6.09 -12.67
C TYR A 72 -3.93 -6.01 -13.17
N HIS A 73 -3.12 -5.18 -12.50
CA HIS A 73 -1.68 -5.22 -12.70
C HIS A 73 -1.09 -6.44 -11.99
N VAL A 74 -0.10 -7.03 -12.65
CA VAL A 74 0.82 -8.00 -12.06
C VAL A 74 2.18 -7.33 -11.98
N TYR A 75 2.75 -7.30 -10.77
CA TYR A 75 4.09 -6.79 -10.52
C TYR A 75 5.03 -7.92 -10.15
N MET A 76 6.22 -7.93 -10.74
CA MET A 76 7.34 -8.78 -10.37
C MET A 76 8.58 -7.92 -10.22
N VAL A 77 9.42 -8.22 -9.24
CA VAL A 77 10.65 -7.45 -9.00
C VAL A 77 11.84 -8.39 -9.07
N THR A 78 12.88 -7.95 -9.75
CA THR A 78 14.14 -8.70 -9.86
C THR A 78 15.31 -7.82 -9.44
N ALA A 79 16.33 -8.43 -8.86
CA ALA A 79 17.60 -7.78 -8.53
C ALA A 79 18.73 -8.48 -9.29
N THR A 80 19.75 -7.72 -9.69
CA THR A 80 21.02 -8.31 -10.16
C THR A 80 21.57 -9.19 -9.05
N SER A 81 22.04 -10.40 -9.31
CA SER A 81 22.54 -11.29 -8.26
C SER A 81 23.84 -10.76 -7.64
N ASP A 82 24.00 -10.94 -6.33
CA ASP A 82 25.26 -10.77 -5.60
C ASP A 82 26.21 -11.97 -5.79
N LYS A 83 25.73 -13.06 -6.39
CA LYS A 83 26.49 -14.28 -6.60
C LYS A 83 27.27 -14.18 -7.91
N THR A 84 28.60 -14.19 -7.79
CA THR A 84 29.55 -14.11 -8.90
C THR A 84 29.94 -15.49 -9.47
N GLU A 85 29.34 -16.57 -8.98
CA GLU A 85 29.60 -17.92 -9.46
C GLU A 85 28.96 -18.14 -10.84
N ALA A 86 29.76 -18.63 -11.80
CA ALA A 86 29.41 -18.78 -13.21
C ALA A 86 28.18 -19.68 -13.51
N HIS A 87 27.62 -20.35 -12.51
CA HIS A 87 26.48 -21.26 -12.64
C HIS A 87 25.18 -20.75 -12.00
N ILE A 88 25.18 -19.52 -11.48
CA ILE A 88 24.00 -18.91 -10.87
C ILE A 88 23.48 -17.81 -11.79
N SER A 89 22.16 -17.77 -11.99
CA SER A 89 21.50 -16.72 -12.77
C SER A 89 21.98 -15.34 -12.30
N PRO A 90 22.36 -14.43 -13.21
CA PRO A 90 22.80 -13.08 -12.86
C PRO A 90 21.65 -12.21 -12.31
N ILE A 91 20.44 -12.76 -12.22
CA ILE A 91 19.22 -12.10 -11.78
C ILE A 91 18.47 -13.02 -10.82
N SER A 92 17.98 -12.49 -9.71
CA SER A 92 17.14 -13.19 -8.74
C SER A 92 15.80 -12.49 -8.57
N LEU A 93 14.73 -13.27 -8.37
CA LEU A 93 13.43 -12.72 -7.97
C LEU A 93 13.51 -12.15 -6.56
N VAL A 94 12.88 -10.99 -6.38
CA VAL A 94 12.68 -10.35 -5.08
C VAL A 94 11.33 -10.83 -4.54
N GLU A 95 11.32 -11.30 -3.30
CA GLU A 95 10.08 -11.76 -2.66
C GLU A 95 9.23 -10.56 -2.22
N ILE A 96 7.93 -10.65 -2.47
CA ILE A 96 6.91 -9.69 -2.05
C ILE A 96 5.89 -10.43 -1.18
N ASP A 97 5.87 -10.14 0.12
CA ASP A 97 4.87 -10.71 1.06
C ASP A 97 4.81 -12.26 0.99
N GLY A 98 5.97 -12.91 0.91
CA GLY A 98 6.10 -14.38 0.78
C GLY A 98 5.76 -14.94 -0.61
N LYS A 99 5.69 -14.10 -1.65
CA LYS A 99 5.33 -14.49 -3.02
C LYS A 99 6.30 -13.90 -4.05
N ASP A 100 6.34 -14.50 -5.23
CA ASP A 100 7.17 -14.02 -6.35
C ASP A 100 6.56 -12.83 -7.11
N LYS A 101 5.27 -12.53 -6.86
CA LYS A 101 4.52 -11.47 -7.54
C LYS A 101 3.45 -10.85 -6.66
N LEU A 102 3.11 -9.61 -6.99
CA LEU A 102 1.99 -8.87 -6.42
C LEU A 102 0.94 -8.63 -7.49
N THR A 103 -0.34 -8.66 -7.09
CA THR A 103 -1.43 -8.16 -7.92
C THR A 103 -2.11 -6.97 -7.26
N ALA A 104 -2.50 -5.99 -8.08
CA ALA A 104 -3.34 -4.88 -7.68
C ALA A 104 -4.40 -4.63 -8.77
N SER A 105 -5.62 -4.36 -8.33
CA SER A 105 -6.78 -4.09 -9.17
C SER A 105 -7.16 -2.63 -9.00
N PRO A 106 -6.39 -1.69 -9.59
CA PRO A 106 -6.81 -0.30 -9.61
C PRO A 106 -8.04 -0.19 -10.50
N HIS A 107 -8.85 0.84 -10.23
CA HIS A 107 -9.98 1.21 -11.06
C HIS A 107 -10.08 2.73 -11.05
N THR A 108 -10.68 3.30 -12.10
CA THR A 108 -10.98 4.73 -12.17
C THR A 108 -12.28 5.03 -11.44
N GLY A 109 -12.28 5.98 -10.50
CA GLY A 109 -13.48 6.34 -9.73
C GLY A 109 -13.48 5.74 -8.32
N ASP A 110 -14.65 5.64 -7.70
CA ASP A 110 -14.84 5.25 -6.30
C ASP A 110 -14.79 3.74 -6.04
N ASP A 111 -14.12 2.99 -6.90
CA ASP A 111 -14.25 1.54 -7.03
C ASP A 111 -12.91 0.79 -7.07
N ALA A 112 -11.79 1.49 -6.85
CA ALA A 112 -10.47 0.86 -6.76
C ALA A 112 -10.35 -0.05 -5.53
N LEU A 113 -10.27 -1.37 -5.75
CA LEU A 113 -10.15 -2.37 -4.67
C LEU A 113 -8.73 -2.53 -4.14
N SER A 114 -7.72 -2.35 -4.99
CA SER A 114 -6.33 -2.36 -4.54
C SER A 114 -5.41 -1.54 -5.42
N THR A 115 -4.49 -0.84 -4.77
CA THR A 115 -3.48 0.02 -5.39
C THR A 115 -2.10 -0.41 -4.90
N ALA A 116 -1.09 -0.33 -5.76
CA ALA A 116 0.29 -0.56 -5.41
C ALA A 116 1.17 0.49 -6.09
N VAL A 117 2.10 1.08 -5.34
CA VAL A 117 3.10 2.01 -5.87
C VAL A 117 4.49 1.64 -5.36
N PHE A 118 5.49 1.88 -6.18
CA PHE A 118 6.89 1.82 -5.77
C PHE A 118 7.39 3.24 -5.53
N ALA A 119 8.20 3.42 -4.49
CA ALA A 119 8.71 4.74 -4.14
C ALA A 119 10.12 4.65 -3.57
N ARG A 120 10.88 5.72 -3.75
CA ARG A 120 12.09 5.98 -2.96
C ARG A 120 11.68 6.65 -1.66
N GLY A 121 12.01 6.02 -0.54
CA GLY A 121 11.71 6.52 0.80
C GLY A 121 12.98 6.91 1.53
N THR A 122 13.02 8.10 2.10
CA THR A 122 14.10 8.55 2.99
C THR A 122 13.52 8.89 4.34
N LYS A 123 13.98 8.20 5.38
CA LYS A 123 13.55 8.50 6.74
C LYS A 123 14.20 9.80 7.22
N GLN A 124 13.48 10.59 8.00
CA GLN A 124 13.91 11.88 8.50
C GLN A 124 15.17 11.71 9.35
N GLY A 125 16.22 12.44 9.00
CA GLY A 125 17.53 12.33 9.63
C GLY A 125 18.45 11.29 9.01
N GLU A 126 17.97 10.50 8.04
CA GLU A 126 18.80 9.62 7.22
C GLU A 126 19.14 10.31 5.89
N THR A 127 20.30 9.96 5.33
CA THR A 127 20.74 10.43 4.01
C THR A 127 20.57 9.38 2.92
N THR A 128 20.27 8.13 3.31
CA THR A 128 20.11 7.01 2.39
C THR A 128 18.63 6.86 2.04
N SER A 129 18.35 6.82 0.74
CA SER A 129 17.03 6.49 0.23
C SER A 129 16.93 4.99 -0.06
N HIS A 130 15.84 4.37 0.37
CA HIS A 130 15.56 2.95 0.16
C HIS A 130 14.39 2.75 -0.79
N LEU A 131 14.31 1.58 -1.42
CA LEU A 131 13.14 1.21 -2.22
C LEU A 131 12.01 0.72 -1.31
N TYR A 132 10.83 1.27 -1.52
CA TYR A 132 9.60 0.87 -0.85
C TYR A 132 8.56 0.40 -1.86
N LEU A 133 7.73 -0.54 -1.40
CA LEU A 133 6.48 -0.94 -2.02
C LEU A 133 5.36 -0.55 -1.05
N ILE A 134 4.40 0.21 -1.53
CA ILE A 134 3.25 0.66 -0.73
C ILE A 134 2.00 0.09 -1.38
N THR A 135 1.22 -0.64 -0.60
CA THR A 135 -0.03 -1.24 -1.07
C THR A 135 -1.19 -0.73 -0.25
N VAL A 136 -2.31 -0.48 -0.92
CA VAL A 136 -3.58 -0.17 -0.27
C VAL A 136 -4.59 -1.20 -0.74
N ARG A 137 -5.28 -1.84 0.20
CA ARG A 137 -6.22 -2.91 -0.11
C ARG A 137 -7.47 -2.79 0.72
N ARG A 138 -8.59 -3.13 0.08
CA ARG A 138 -9.87 -3.32 0.73
C ARG A 138 -10.59 -4.52 0.10
N PRO A 139 -11.38 -5.29 0.86
CA PRO A 139 -12.20 -6.35 0.28
C PRO A 139 -13.40 -5.75 -0.45
N MET A 140 -13.88 -6.42 -1.49
CA MET A 140 -15.23 -6.19 -1.99
C MET A 140 -16.22 -6.82 -1.00
N LEU A 141 -17.27 -6.08 -0.64
CA LEU A 141 -18.37 -6.59 0.17
C LEU A 141 -19.50 -7.05 -0.76
N ASP A 142 -20.69 -6.46 -0.66
CA ASP A 142 -21.85 -6.81 -1.49
C ASP A 142 -21.71 -6.24 -2.91
N SER A 143 -21.19 -5.03 -3.02
CA SER A 143 -20.88 -4.38 -4.28
C SER A 143 -19.50 -3.74 -4.25
N VAL A 144 -18.98 -3.48 -5.44
CA VAL A 144 -17.71 -2.81 -5.64
C VAL A 144 -17.66 -1.45 -4.92
N PRO A 145 -18.58 -0.49 -5.13
CA PRO A 145 -18.44 0.86 -4.55
C PRO A 145 -18.65 0.90 -3.03
N ASP A 146 -19.12 -0.18 -2.41
CA ASP A 146 -19.37 -0.20 -0.97
C ASP A 146 -18.10 0.09 -0.18
N PRO A 147 -18.10 1.07 0.73
CA PRO A 147 -16.97 1.33 1.61
C PRO A 147 -16.67 0.11 2.47
N SER A 148 -15.39 -0.27 2.54
CA SER A 148 -14.96 -1.45 3.29
C SER A 148 -13.65 -1.21 4.04
N PRO A 149 -13.36 -2.00 5.10
CA PRO A 149 -12.13 -1.85 5.88
C PRO A 149 -10.89 -1.85 4.98
N THR A 150 -10.16 -0.74 5.00
CA THR A 150 -9.04 -0.47 4.11
C THR A 150 -7.75 -0.44 4.89
N THR A 151 -6.73 -1.13 4.38
CA THR A 151 -5.41 -1.19 5.01
C THR A 151 -4.35 -0.65 4.05
N VAL A 152 -3.48 0.23 4.55
CA VAL A 152 -2.23 0.60 3.88
C VAL A 152 -1.11 -0.25 4.47
N ARG A 153 -0.29 -0.85 3.62
CA ARG A 153 0.91 -1.57 4.03
C ARG A 153 2.13 -1.01 3.33
N ILE A 154 3.14 -0.67 4.11
CA ILE A 154 4.39 -0.08 3.65
C ILE A 154 5.49 -1.11 3.86
N TYR A 155 6.11 -1.53 2.76
CA TYR A 155 7.20 -2.51 2.76
C TYR A 155 8.49 -1.82 2.31
N ARG A 156 9.62 -2.19 2.94
CA ARG A 156 10.96 -1.77 2.53
C ARG A 156 11.67 -2.96 1.90
N LEU A 157 12.33 -2.77 0.76
CA LEU A 157 13.24 -3.77 0.21
C LEU A 157 14.45 -3.90 1.12
N ILE A 158 14.74 -5.12 1.58
CA ILE A 158 15.94 -5.41 2.34
C ILE A 158 16.73 -6.52 1.66
N HIS A 159 18.05 -6.44 1.81
CA HIS A 159 18.95 -7.56 1.52
C HIS A 159 19.30 -8.28 2.82
N SER A 160 19.07 -9.58 2.88
CA SER A 160 19.41 -10.43 4.03
C SER A 160 20.61 -11.30 3.75
N SER A 161 21.42 -11.54 4.78
CA SER A 161 22.44 -12.59 4.68
C SER A 161 21.80 -13.97 4.51
N PRO A 162 22.48 -14.93 3.85
CA PRO A 162 21.97 -16.28 3.67
C PRO A 162 21.49 -16.96 4.98
N LYS A 163 22.22 -16.74 6.07
CA LYS A 163 21.88 -17.26 7.41
C LYS A 163 20.54 -16.72 7.94
N LYS A 164 20.18 -15.47 7.60
CA LYS A 164 18.92 -14.84 8.00
C LYS A 164 17.78 -15.11 7.02
N ALA A 165 18.09 -15.34 5.75
CA ALA A 165 17.10 -15.65 4.71
C ALA A 165 16.61 -17.12 4.79
N GLY A 166 17.43 -18.04 5.30
CA GLY A 166 17.08 -19.46 5.32
C GLY A 166 16.97 -20.00 3.88
N HIS A 167 15.78 -20.45 3.49
CA HIS A 167 15.47 -20.90 2.12
C HIS A 167 14.78 -19.84 1.26
N ALA A 168 14.53 -18.63 1.79
CA ALA A 168 13.96 -17.53 1.04
C ALA A 168 14.99 -16.84 0.14
N THR A 169 14.52 -16.01 -0.78
CA THR A 169 15.40 -15.13 -1.56
C THR A 169 16.10 -14.11 -0.64
N LEU A 170 17.31 -13.70 -1.01
CA LEU A 170 18.11 -12.78 -0.19
C LEU A 170 17.48 -11.38 -0.16
N ASP A 171 16.90 -10.97 -1.29
CA ASP A 171 16.22 -9.70 -1.47
C ASP A 171 14.71 -9.87 -1.30
N ARG A 172 14.11 -9.17 -0.34
CA ARG A 172 12.67 -9.23 -0.09
C ARG A 172 12.10 -7.93 0.46
N PHE A 173 10.83 -7.67 0.14
CA PHE A 173 10.05 -6.60 0.73
C PHE A 173 9.55 -7.01 2.11
N VAL A 174 10.05 -6.35 3.15
CA VAL A 174 9.63 -6.59 4.54
C VAL A 174 8.70 -5.49 4.99
N LEU A 175 7.56 -5.90 5.55
CA LEU A 175 6.56 -5.01 6.13
C LEU A 175 7.21 -4.14 7.21
N GLN A 176 7.17 -2.83 7.03
CA GLN A 176 7.57 -1.85 8.03
C GLN A 176 6.36 -1.40 8.83
N GLU A 177 5.23 -1.19 8.15
CA GLU A 177 4.02 -0.68 8.78
C GLU A 177 2.74 -1.19 8.10
N SER A 178 1.69 -1.35 8.92
CA SER A 178 0.34 -1.65 8.49
C SER A 178 -0.62 -0.67 9.19
N ILE A 179 -1.26 0.20 8.41
CA ILE A 179 -2.14 1.26 8.88
C ILE A 179 -3.58 0.88 8.56
N ASN A 180 -4.46 0.92 9.56
CA ASN A 180 -5.90 0.82 9.36
C ASN A 180 -6.42 2.21 8.95
N ALA A 181 -6.91 2.34 7.73
CA ALA A 181 -7.41 3.59 7.16
C ALA A 181 -8.92 3.79 7.41
N GLY A 182 -9.56 2.92 8.19
CA GLY A 182 -11.02 2.89 8.33
C GLY A 182 -11.70 2.31 7.09
N ASN A 183 -12.96 2.68 6.87
CA ASN A 183 -13.70 2.23 5.70
C ASN A 183 -13.51 3.23 4.55
N SER A 184 -13.18 2.73 3.36
CA SER A 184 -13.08 3.53 2.14
C SER A 184 -13.67 2.77 0.96
N SER A 185 -14.20 3.50 -0.02
CA SER A 185 -14.58 2.99 -1.33
C SER A 185 -13.42 3.06 -2.33
N ASN A 186 -12.42 3.90 -2.07
CA ASN A 186 -11.34 4.19 -3.02
C ASN A 186 -9.95 4.03 -2.37
N THR A 187 -9.18 3.06 -2.85
CA THR A 187 -7.82 2.81 -2.35
C THR A 187 -6.76 3.82 -2.84
N GLN A 188 -6.98 4.50 -3.96
CA GLN A 188 -6.08 5.55 -4.46
C GLN A 188 -6.22 6.83 -3.63
N ALA A 189 -7.45 7.21 -3.29
CA ALA A 189 -7.71 8.34 -2.39
C ALA A 189 -7.02 8.13 -1.03
N VAL A 190 -7.13 6.93 -0.47
CA VAL A 190 -6.46 6.56 0.79
C VAL A 190 -4.94 6.64 0.68
N LEU A 191 -4.35 6.19 -0.45
CA LEU A 191 -2.91 6.30 -0.68
C LEU A 191 -2.46 7.77 -0.65
N LYS A 192 -3.20 8.65 -1.34
CA LYS A 192 -2.93 10.08 -1.37
C LYS A 192 -3.04 10.73 0.00
N ASP A 193 -4.10 10.40 0.75
CA ASP A 193 -4.36 11.02 2.06
C ASP A 193 -3.35 10.59 3.12
N ILE A 194 -2.90 9.34 3.09
CA ILE A 194 -2.01 8.78 4.12
C ILE A 194 -0.53 8.96 3.78
N VAL A 195 -0.18 8.83 2.49
CA VAL A 195 1.23 8.76 2.04
C VAL A 195 1.61 9.97 1.16
N GLY A 196 0.63 10.75 0.69
CA GLY A 196 0.87 11.90 -0.19
C GLY A 196 1.21 11.51 -1.63
N LEU A 197 1.10 10.23 -2.00
CA LEU A 197 1.38 9.73 -3.34
C LEU A 197 0.10 9.64 -4.17
N THR A 198 0.19 10.03 -5.43
CA THR A 198 -0.94 9.92 -6.37
C THR A 198 -0.51 8.91 -7.44
N PRO A 199 -0.99 7.66 -7.34
CA PRO A 199 -0.57 6.61 -8.27
C PRO A 199 -0.87 7.10 -9.69
N TYR A 200 0.06 6.87 -10.61
CA TYR A 200 -0.17 7.18 -12.00
C TYR A 200 -1.48 6.53 -12.47
N GLU A 201 -2.46 7.37 -12.82
CA GLU A 201 -3.65 6.89 -13.50
C GLU A 201 -3.21 6.45 -14.89
N ASP A 202 -3.22 5.15 -15.11
CA ASP A 202 -3.11 4.60 -16.44
C ASP A 202 -4.34 5.12 -17.20
N ILE A 203 -4.18 6.26 -17.90
CA ILE A 203 -5.21 6.82 -18.80
C ILE A 203 -5.31 5.82 -19.94
N PHE A 204 -6.09 4.76 -19.74
CA PHE A 204 -6.33 3.63 -20.63
C PHE A 204 -5.97 3.93 -22.10
N PRO A 205 -4.80 3.50 -22.62
CA PRO A 205 -4.67 3.32 -24.06
C PRO A 205 -5.28 1.98 -24.50
N TYR A 206 -5.63 1.07 -23.57
CA TYR A 206 -6.08 -0.29 -23.91
C TYR A 206 -7.61 -0.44 -24.07
N ALA A 207 -8.40 0.60 -23.79
CA ALA A 207 -9.84 0.55 -24.00
C ALA A 207 -10.28 0.51 -25.49
N TYR A 208 -9.36 0.63 -26.47
CA TYR A 208 -9.69 0.58 -27.91
C TYR A 208 -8.60 -0.07 -28.79
N ARG A 209 -8.27 -1.35 -28.58
CA ARG A 209 -7.70 -2.20 -29.65
C ARG A 209 -8.67 -3.28 -30.11
N LEU A 210 -9.93 -2.89 -30.32
CA LEU A 210 -10.81 -3.55 -31.27
C LEU A 210 -10.54 -3.01 -32.67
N HIS A 211 -9.43 -3.41 -33.30
CA HIS A 211 -9.31 -3.36 -34.75
C HIS A 211 -8.55 -4.59 -35.27
N HIS A 212 -9.34 -5.48 -35.87
CA HIS A 212 -9.11 -6.37 -37.02
C HIS A 212 -7.72 -6.97 -37.24
N PRO A 213 -7.68 -8.27 -37.54
CA PRO A 213 -7.85 -8.70 -38.94
C PRO A 213 -9.23 -9.25 -39.27
#